data_AF-A0A6N2I804-F1
#
_entry.id   AF-A0A6N2I804-F1
#
_cell.length_a   1.000
_cell.length_b   1.000
_cell.length_c   1.000
_cell.angle_alpha   90.00
_cell.angle_beta   90.00
_cell.angle_gamma   90.00
#
_symmetry.space_group_name_H-M   'P 1'
#
loop_
_entity.id
_entity.type
_entity.pdbx_description
1 polymer ?
#
loop_
_entity_poly.entity_id
_entity_poly.type
_entity_poly.pdbx_seq_one_letter_code
_entity_poly.pdbx_strand_id
1 'polypeptide(L)'
;MIKPEAIPQYTGDLGQLEKDHASLTKDAGHIRETGSSVHTQFQALSAYYRAPEAEQLFASTKPVKDRADTFADDLEKVATSLSDYATEIRPLVTKLAQLKTDATTFVNENKDDDEWEYDGDKVEEHNQLRDDITATVAAFWAAERTCHNKITALFGGTQMVAGDGSERKDQYGFNAEDLKNAKLPWGDPVEEKH
;
A
#
# COMPACT_ATOMS: atom_id res chain seq x y z
N MET A 1 -14.56 -4.62 -26.80
CA MET A 1 -15.41 -5.00 -25.66
C MET A 1 -14.55 -5.24 -24.42
N ILE A 2 -15.03 -4.78 -23.27
CA ILE A 2 -14.40 -4.89 -21.96
C ILE A 2 -14.29 -6.36 -21.52
N LYS A 3 -13.27 -6.70 -20.72
CA LYS A 3 -12.93 -8.05 -20.25
C LYS A 3 -12.99 -8.14 -18.72
N PRO A 4 -14.16 -8.51 -18.14
CA PRO A 4 -14.37 -8.49 -16.69
C PRO A 4 -13.40 -9.39 -15.90
N GLU A 5 -12.98 -10.50 -16.50
CA GLU A 5 -12.03 -11.46 -15.93
C GLU A 5 -10.61 -10.89 -15.80
N ALA A 6 -10.25 -9.90 -16.61
CA ALA A 6 -8.94 -9.26 -16.61
C ALA A 6 -8.86 -8.03 -15.70
N ILE A 7 -9.98 -7.62 -15.06
CA ILE A 7 -10.01 -6.53 -14.09
C ILE A 7 -9.29 -7.00 -12.81
N PRO A 8 -8.19 -6.35 -12.40
CA PRO A 8 -7.49 -6.69 -11.16
C PRO A 8 -8.42 -6.60 -9.95
N GLN A 9 -8.31 -7.57 -9.05
CA GLN A 9 -9.03 -7.59 -7.78
C GLN A 9 -8.01 -7.72 -6.66
N TYR A 10 -8.31 -7.11 -5.51
CA TYR A 10 -7.49 -7.29 -4.32
C TYR A 10 -7.57 -8.75 -3.85
N THR A 11 -6.40 -9.37 -3.69
CA THR A 11 -6.26 -10.78 -3.28
C THR A 11 -5.80 -10.95 -1.84
N GLY A 12 -5.56 -9.85 -1.12
CA GLY A 12 -5.13 -9.88 0.28
C GLY A 12 -6.31 -9.91 1.27
N ASP A 13 -6.00 -9.75 2.55
CA ASP A 13 -6.98 -9.68 3.63
C ASP A 13 -6.79 -8.37 4.41
N LEU A 14 -7.70 -7.41 4.21
CA LEU A 14 -7.67 -6.12 4.90
C LEU A 14 -7.87 -6.29 6.41
N GLY A 15 -8.71 -7.23 6.83
CA GLY A 15 -8.96 -7.48 8.25
C GLY A 15 -7.74 -8.09 8.94
N GLN A 16 -6.96 -8.90 8.24
CA GLN A 16 -5.68 -9.39 8.75
C GLN A 16 -4.62 -8.28 8.79
N LEU A 17 -4.50 -7.47 7.73
CA LEU A 17 -3.60 -6.33 7.68
C LEU A 17 -3.85 -5.36 8.86
N GLU A 18 -5.12 -5.14 9.22
CA GLU A 18 -5.51 -4.32 10.36
C GLU A 18 -5.05 -4.85 11.71
N LYS A 19 -5.11 -6.17 11.89
CA LYS A 19 -4.59 -6.83 13.08
C LYS A 19 -3.07 -6.77 13.13
N ASP A 20 -2.42 -6.94 11.99
CA ASP A 20 -0.97 -7.01 11.89
C ASP A 20 -0.34 -5.66 12.22
N HIS A 21 -0.80 -4.56 11.61
CA HIS A 21 -0.24 -3.24 11.93
C HIS A 21 -0.51 -2.83 13.38
N ALA A 22 -1.67 -3.19 13.95
CA ALA A 22 -1.96 -2.94 15.36
C ALA A 22 -1.07 -3.76 16.31
N SER A 23 -0.66 -4.96 15.89
CA SER A 23 0.28 -5.80 16.64
C SER A 23 1.70 -5.24 16.60
N LEU A 24 2.14 -4.73 15.44
CA LEU A 24 3.42 -4.03 15.32
C LEU A 24 3.54 -2.83 16.26
N THR A 25 2.47 -2.03 16.42
CA THR A 25 2.46 -0.92 17.39
C THR A 25 2.65 -1.42 18.83
N LYS A 26 2.03 -2.55 19.20
CA LYS A 26 2.20 -3.13 20.54
C LYS A 26 3.62 -3.63 20.75
N ASP A 27 4.19 -4.30 19.77
CA ASP A 27 5.56 -4.81 19.83
C ASP A 27 6.59 -3.68 19.94
N ALA A 28 6.38 -2.56 19.23
CA ALA A 28 7.18 -1.36 19.41
C ALA A 28 7.18 -0.85 20.86
N GLY A 29 5.98 -0.78 21.46
CA GLY A 29 5.82 -0.42 22.88
C GLY A 29 6.59 -1.36 23.81
N HIS A 30 6.48 -2.67 23.62
CA HIS A 30 7.20 -3.66 24.42
C HIS A 30 8.73 -3.54 24.29
N ILE A 31 9.24 -3.28 23.08
CA ILE A 31 10.68 -3.09 22.85
C ILE A 31 11.19 -1.85 23.60
N ARG A 32 10.47 -0.73 23.47
CA ARG A 32 10.78 0.53 24.16
C ARG A 32 10.81 0.34 25.67
N GLU A 33 9.78 -0.29 26.22
CA GLU A 33 9.65 -0.57 27.64
C GLU A 33 10.77 -1.48 28.15
N THR A 34 11.09 -2.54 27.41
CA THR A 34 12.15 -3.49 27.77
C THR A 34 13.51 -2.81 27.81
N GLY A 35 13.85 -2.02 26.77
CA GLY A 35 15.12 -1.27 26.72
C GLY A 35 15.26 -0.27 27.87
N SER A 36 14.19 0.46 28.19
CA SER A 36 14.13 1.37 29.33
C SER A 36 14.27 0.64 30.67
N SER A 37 13.60 -0.51 30.81
CA SER A 37 13.62 -1.33 32.02
C SER A 37 15.00 -1.91 32.30
N VAL A 38 15.69 -2.44 31.27
CA VAL A 38 17.08 -2.93 31.39
C VAL A 38 17.99 -1.83 31.92
N HIS A 39 17.95 -0.63 31.34
CA HIS A 39 18.77 0.48 31.79
C HIS A 39 18.42 0.89 33.24
N THR A 40 17.14 1.05 33.55
CA THR A 40 16.68 1.48 34.88
C THR A 40 17.04 0.48 35.97
N GLN A 41 16.83 -0.82 35.73
CA GLN A 41 17.19 -1.86 36.69
C GLN A 41 18.71 -1.96 36.88
N PHE A 42 19.50 -1.76 35.83
CA PHE A 42 20.95 -1.74 35.93
C PHE A 42 21.46 -0.53 36.74
N GLN A 43 20.88 0.66 36.54
CA GLN A 43 21.18 1.85 37.36
C GLN A 43 20.87 1.63 38.85
N ALA A 44 19.85 0.85 39.19
CA ALA A 44 19.46 0.58 40.58
C ALA A 44 20.52 -0.21 41.37
N LEU A 45 21.43 -0.92 40.69
CA LEU A 45 22.55 -1.62 41.33
C LEU A 45 23.61 -0.67 41.91
N SER A 46 23.57 0.61 41.55
CA SER A 46 24.48 1.64 42.09
C SER A 46 24.42 1.81 43.61
N ALA A 47 23.32 1.40 44.24
CA ALA A 47 23.21 1.37 45.69
C ALA A 47 24.17 0.35 46.35
N TYR A 48 24.62 -0.67 45.61
CA TYR A 48 25.36 -1.83 46.14
C TYR A 48 26.78 -1.97 45.60
N TYR A 49 27.16 -1.20 44.58
CA TYR A 49 28.48 -1.29 43.95
C TYR A 49 29.20 0.07 44.03
N ARG A 50 30.42 0.06 44.58
CA ARG A 50 31.29 1.24 44.67
C ARG A 50 32.66 0.91 44.12
N ALA A 51 33.02 1.61 43.06
CA ALA A 51 34.35 1.58 42.48
C ALA A 51 34.56 2.86 41.65
N PRO A 52 35.81 3.27 41.38
CA PRO A 52 36.09 4.47 40.58
C PRO A 52 35.42 4.47 39.20
N GLU A 53 35.14 3.30 38.64
CA GLU A 53 34.59 3.08 37.30
C GLU A 53 33.06 2.89 37.31
N ALA A 54 32.41 2.98 38.48
CA ALA A 54 31.00 2.64 38.65
C ALA A 54 30.07 3.45 37.73
N GLU A 55 30.32 4.75 37.57
CA GLU A 55 29.53 5.60 36.66
C GLU A 55 29.61 5.11 35.21
N GLN A 56 30.83 4.78 34.74
CA GLN A 56 31.04 4.25 33.39
C GLN A 56 30.35 2.89 33.20
N LEU A 57 30.43 2.01 34.20
CA LEU A 57 29.74 0.73 34.19
C LEU A 57 28.23 0.96 34.04
N PHE A 58 27.61 1.75 34.91
CA PHE A 58 26.17 1.97 34.91
C PHE A 58 25.66 2.64 33.62
N ALA A 59 26.45 3.57 33.05
CA ALA A 59 26.14 4.19 31.76
C ALA A 59 26.17 3.21 30.56
N SER A 60 26.79 2.03 30.68
CA SER A 60 26.97 1.07 29.57
C SER A 60 25.67 0.53 28.95
N THR A 61 24.55 0.62 29.69
CA THR A 61 23.23 0.18 29.21
C THR A 61 22.44 1.28 28.52
N LYS A 62 22.88 2.55 28.63
CA LYS A 62 22.20 3.67 27.97
C LYS A 62 22.10 3.50 26.45
N PRO A 63 23.15 3.05 25.72
CA PRO A 63 23.04 2.81 24.29
C PRO A 63 21.99 1.75 23.90
N VAL A 64 21.76 0.76 24.77
CA VAL A 64 20.72 -0.26 24.54
C VAL A 64 19.33 0.36 24.65
N LYS A 65 19.09 1.18 25.68
CA LYS A 65 17.84 1.94 25.84
C LYS A 65 17.60 2.84 24.63
N ASP A 66 18.59 3.66 24.27
CA ASP A 66 18.47 4.64 23.18
C ASP A 66 18.18 3.93 21.83
N ARG A 67 18.83 2.79 21.58
CA ARG A 67 18.60 2.00 20.35
C ARG A 67 17.24 1.31 20.34
N ALA A 68 16.78 0.79 21.48
CA ALA A 68 15.45 0.21 21.60
C ALA A 68 14.35 1.25 21.34
N ASP A 69 14.52 2.47 21.87
CA ASP A 69 13.61 3.60 21.66
C ASP A 69 13.57 4.01 20.18
N THR A 70 14.74 4.17 19.54
CA THR A 70 14.83 4.49 18.11
C THR A 70 14.19 3.41 17.24
N PHE A 71 14.44 2.13 17.54
CA PHE A 71 13.84 1.02 16.79
C PHE A 71 12.31 0.96 16.96
N ALA A 72 11.81 1.23 18.17
CA ALA A 72 10.38 1.31 18.43
C ALA A 72 9.73 2.44 17.62
N ASP A 73 10.34 3.62 17.57
CA ASP A 73 9.85 4.74 16.75
C ASP A 73 9.75 4.36 15.26
N ASP A 74 10.74 3.65 14.72
CA ASP A 74 10.71 3.22 13.32
C ASP A 74 9.66 2.14 13.07
N LEU A 75 9.46 1.22 14.02
CA LEU A 75 8.43 0.20 13.92
C LEU A 75 7.01 0.81 13.99
N GLU A 76 6.81 1.84 14.81
CA GLU A 76 5.57 2.61 14.86
C GLU A 76 5.28 3.31 13.52
N LYS A 77 6.30 3.89 12.86
CA LYS A 77 6.13 4.49 11.52
C LYS A 77 5.75 3.46 10.47
N VAL A 78 6.30 2.25 10.52
CA VAL A 78 5.90 1.14 9.64
C VAL A 78 4.44 0.78 9.89
N ALA A 79 4.03 0.60 11.15
CA ALA A 79 2.65 0.29 11.52
C ALA A 79 1.66 1.36 11.03
N THR A 80 1.99 2.65 11.21
CA THR A 80 1.17 3.76 10.70
C THR A 80 1.08 3.72 9.17
N SER A 81 2.19 3.48 8.47
CA SER A 81 2.19 3.44 6.99
C SER A 81 1.31 2.32 6.44
N LEU A 82 1.26 1.17 7.12
CA LEU A 82 0.37 0.05 6.78
C LEU A 82 -1.09 0.35 7.11
N SER A 83 -1.35 1.05 8.22
CA SER A 83 -2.70 1.46 8.61
C SER A 83 -3.30 2.50 7.65
N ASP A 84 -2.51 3.49 7.25
CA ASP A 84 -2.87 4.47 6.22
C ASP A 84 -3.21 3.77 4.90
N TYR A 85 -2.35 2.84 4.47
CA TYR A 85 -2.55 2.06 3.26
C TYR A 85 -3.86 1.26 3.30
N ALA A 86 -4.11 0.51 4.38
CA ALA A 86 -5.34 -0.26 4.55
C ALA A 86 -6.60 0.63 4.46
N THR A 87 -6.53 1.83 5.04
CA THR A 87 -7.61 2.83 4.99
C THR A 87 -7.83 3.34 3.57
N GLU A 88 -6.74 3.67 2.86
CA GLU A 88 -6.77 4.22 1.51
C GLU A 88 -7.29 3.22 0.47
N ILE A 89 -6.85 1.96 0.52
CA ILE A 89 -7.25 0.97 -0.49
C ILE A 89 -8.64 0.38 -0.25
N ARG A 90 -9.17 0.43 0.98
CA ARG A 90 -10.49 -0.15 1.29
C ARG A 90 -11.61 0.28 0.33
N PRO A 91 -11.86 1.59 0.09
CA PRO A 91 -12.86 2.01 -0.89
C PRO A 91 -12.50 1.60 -2.33
N LEU A 92 -11.21 1.53 -2.68
CA LEU A 92 -10.76 1.11 -4.01
C LEU A 92 -11.04 -0.37 -4.25
N VAL A 93 -10.84 -1.23 -3.25
CA VAL A 93 -11.19 -2.66 -3.30
C VAL A 93 -12.68 -2.84 -3.55
N THR A 94 -13.52 -2.13 -2.79
CA THR A 94 -14.98 -2.15 -3.00
C THR A 94 -15.35 -1.66 -4.40
N LYS A 95 -14.75 -0.56 -4.86
CA LYS A 95 -15.00 -0.02 -6.20
C LYS A 95 -14.59 -1.00 -7.31
N LEU A 96 -13.42 -1.64 -7.21
CA LEU A 96 -12.99 -2.65 -8.20
C LEU A 96 -13.90 -3.87 -8.26
N ALA A 97 -14.44 -4.32 -7.12
CA ALA A 97 -15.40 -5.42 -7.08
C ALA A 97 -16.73 -5.03 -7.76
N GLN A 98 -17.19 -3.80 -7.51
CA GLN A 98 -18.39 -3.26 -8.16
C GLN A 98 -18.18 -3.13 -9.67
N LEU A 99 -17.09 -2.49 -10.11
CA LEU A 99 -16.77 -2.31 -11.53
C LEU A 99 -16.63 -3.64 -12.27
N LYS A 100 -16.13 -4.69 -11.61
CA LYS A 100 -16.11 -6.04 -12.20
C LYS A 100 -17.51 -6.61 -12.39
N THR A 101 -18.42 -6.35 -11.46
CA THR A 101 -19.83 -6.72 -11.58
C THR A 101 -20.49 -5.96 -12.72
N ASP A 102 -20.30 -4.65 -12.76
CA ASP A 102 -20.86 -3.77 -13.81
C ASP A 102 -20.35 -4.18 -15.19
N ALA A 103 -19.04 -4.48 -15.32
CA ALA A 103 -18.47 -4.96 -16.58
C ALA A 103 -19.02 -6.32 -17.00
N THR A 104 -19.29 -7.20 -16.03
CA THR A 104 -19.92 -8.50 -16.30
C THR A 104 -21.35 -8.31 -16.80
N THR A 105 -22.11 -7.39 -16.21
CA THR A 105 -23.47 -7.06 -16.65
C THR A 105 -23.46 -6.48 -18.07
N PHE A 106 -22.66 -5.44 -18.31
CA PHE A 106 -22.49 -4.83 -19.63
C PHE A 106 -22.15 -5.88 -20.68
N VAL A 107 -21.21 -6.79 -20.36
CA VAL A 107 -20.82 -7.84 -21.29
C VAL A 107 -21.96 -8.81 -21.58
N ASN A 108 -22.71 -9.23 -20.56
CA ASN A 108 -23.82 -10.17 -20.75
C ASN A 108 -25.00 -9.57 -21.54
N GLU A 109 -25.24 -8.28 -21.41
CA GLU A 109 -26.32 -7.58 -22.11
C GLU A 109 -25.99 -7.33 -23.59
N ASN A 110 -24.71 -7.26 -23.94
CA ASN A 110 -24.25 -6.89 -25.29
C ASN A 110 -23.50 -7.99 -26.06
N LYS A 111 -23.21 -9.15 -25.44
CA LYS A 111 -22.43 -10.23 -26.08
C LYS A 111 -23.04 -10.82 -27.36
N ASP A 112 -24.37 -10.72 -27.51
CA ASP A 112 -25.12 -11.25 -28.64
C ASP A 112 -25.52 -10.14 -29.63
N ASP A 113 -25.05 -8.91 -29.40
CA ASP A 113 -25.29 -7.73 -30.25
C ASP A 113 -24.01 -7.40 -31.04
N ASP A 114 -23.93 -7.87 -32.28
CA ASP A 114 -22.79 -7.61 -33.18
C ASP A 114 -22.69 -6.14 -33.63
N GLU A 115 -23.74 -5.33 -33.39
CA GLU A 115 -23.83 -3.93 -33.80
C GLU A 115 -23.74 -2.95 -32.62
N TRP A 116 -23.41 -3.42 -31.40
CA TRP A 116 -23.35 -2.56 -30.22
C TRP A 116 -22.39 -1.36 -30.36
N GLU A 117 -21.37 -1.47 -31.22
CA GLU A 117 -20.41 -0.38 -31.51
C GLU A 117 -20.99 0.74 -32.39
N TYR A 118 -22.18 0.56 -32.97
CA TYR A 118 -22.95 1.61 -33.67
C TYR A 118 -23.94 2.32 -32.73
N ASP A 119 -24.14 1.82 -31.52
CA ASP A 119 -24.97 2.45 -30.51
C ASP A 119 -24.08 3.35 -29.63
N GLY A 120 -24.15 4.66 -29.87
CA GLY A 120 -23.36 5.66 -29.17
C GLY A 120 -23.50 5.58 -27.64
N ASP A 121 -24.68 5.26 -27.13
CA ASP A 121 -24.91 5.14 -25.67
C ASP A 121 -24.13 3.95 -25.09
N LYS A 122 -24.07 2.83 -25.81
CA LYS A 122 -23.30 1.64 -25.40
C LYS A 122 -21.80 1.86 -25.50
N VAL A 123 -21.35 2.59 -26.51
CA VAL A 123 -19.93 2.97 -26.65
C VAL A 123 -19.52 3.92 -25.51
N GLU A 124 -20.37 4.88 -25.14
CA GLU A 124 -20.14 5.77 -24.00
C GLU A 124 -20.07 4.98 -22.68
N GLU A 125 -21.05 4.10 -22.42
CA GLU A 125 -21.07 3.26 -21.21
C GLU A 125 -19.82 2.38 -21.11
N HIS A 126 -19.44 1.71 -22.20
CA HIS A 126 -18.22 0.91 -22.27
C HIS A 126 -16.97 1.71 -21.91
N ASN A 127 -16.81 2.89 -22.51
CA ASN A 127 -15.63 3.73 -22.31
C ASN A 127 -15.60 4.32 -20.89
N GLN A 128 -16.75 4.75 -20.35
CA GLN A 128 -16.86 5.22 -18.97
C GLN A 128 -16.44 4.13 -17.99
N LEU A 129 -16.93 2.90 -18.20
CA LEU A 129 -16.59 1.77 -17.33
C LEU A 129 -15.09 1.42 -17.41
N ARG A 130 -14.52 1.42 -18.62
CA ARG A 130 -13.09 1.24 -18.82
C ARG A 130 -12.27 2.32 -18.10
N ASP A 131 -12.67 3.57 -18.19
CA ASP A 131 -11.98 4.71 -17.57
C ASP A 131 -12.06 4.64 -16.05
N ASP A 132 -13.22 4.27 -15.49
CA ASP A 132 -13.39 4.07 -14.06
C ASP A 132 -12.52 2.94 -13.50
N ILE A 133 -12.41 1.81 -14.23
CA ILE A 133 -11.49 0.72 -13.88
C ILE A 133 -10.05 1.24 -13.89
N THR A 134 -9.67 1.92 -14.97
CA THR A 134 -8.31 2.42 -15.17
C THR A 134 -7.90 3.40 -14.08
N ALA A 135 -8.76 4.35 -13.74
CA ALA A 135 -8.53 5.31 -12.66
C ALA A 135 -8.41 4.60 -11.30
N THR A 136 -9.26 3.61 -11.03
CA THR A 136 -9.26 2.90 -9.75
C THR A 136 -8.02 2.02 -9.59
N VAL A 137 -7.58 1.33 -10.64
CA VAL A 137 -6.32 0.55 -10.64
C VAL A 137 -5.11 1.47 -10.46
N ALA A 138 -5.06 2.61 -11.16
CA ALA A 138 -3.97 3.57 -11.01
C ALA A 138 -3.89 4.16 -9.59
N ALA A 139 -5.04 4.48 -8.99
CA ALA A 139 -5.13 4.92 -7.60
C ALA A 139 -4.63 3.83 -6.63
N PHE A 140 -4.96 2.56 -6.89
CA PHE A 140 -4.48 1.44 -6.08
C PHE A 140 -2.95 1.35 -6.12
N TRP A 141 -2.34 1.40 -7.30
CA TRP A 141 -0.87 1.43 -7.44
C TRP A 141 -0.23 2.65 -6.77
N ALA A 142 -0.90 3.80 -6.78
CA ALA A 142 -0.41 4.99 -6.09
C ALA A 142 -0.39 4.80 -4.56
N ALA A 143 -1.42 4.17 -3.99
CA ALA A 143 -1.45 3.82 -2.58
C ALA A 143 -0.32 2.84 -2.20
N GLU A 144 -0.08 1.83 -3.03
CA GLU A 144 1.02 0.86 -2.84
C GLU A 144 2.39 1.55 -2.85
N ARG A 145 2.65 2.42 -3.85
CA ARG A 145 3.89 3.20 -3.90
C ARG A 145 4.05 4.09 -2.68
N THR A 146 2.98 4.76 -2.24
CA THR A 146 3.01 5.66 -1.08
C THR A 146 3.38 4.90 0.19
N CYS A 147 2.77 3.74 0.43
CA CYS A 147 3.09 2.88 1.56
C CYS A 147 4.55 2.39 1.51
N HIS A 148 4.96 1.84 0.37
CA HIS A 148 6.32 1.36 0.13
C HIS A 148 7.36 2.46 0.38
N ASN A 149 7.14 3.66 -0.16
CA ASN A 149 8.06 4.78 -0.04
C ASN A 149 8.21 5.26 1.41
N LYS A 150 7.10 5.35 2.17
CA LYS A 150 7.15 5.68 3.60
C LYS A 150 8.00 4.67 4.39
N ILE A 151 7.85 3.37 4.12
CA ILE A 151 8.61 2.32 4.82
C ILE A 151 10.09 2.33 4.40
N THR A 152 10.37 2.40 3.11
CA THR A 152 11.74 2.35 2.59
C THR A 152 12.57 3.59 2.94
N ALA A 153 11.93 4.76 3.10
CA ALA A 153 12.60 5.98 3.56
C ALA A 153 13.26 5.81 4.94
N LEU A 154 12.76 4.92 5.80
CA LEU A 154 13.32 4.66 7.13
C LEU A 154 14.74 4.09 7.07
N PHE A 155 15.08 3.37 6.00
CA PHE A 155 16.38 2.71 5.84
C PHE A 155 17.13 3.11 4.56
N GLY A 156 16.69 4.19 3.89
CA GLY A 156 17.31 4.67 2.65
C GLY A 156 17.12 3.73 1.45
N GLY A 157 16.01 2.98 1.42
CA GLY A 157 15.67 2.06 0.34
C GLY A 157 15.17 2.73 -0.94
N THR A 158 15.03 1.94 -2.00
CA THR A 158 14.54 2.40 -3.31
C THR A 158 13.15 3.03 -3.19
N GLN A 159 13.02 4.26 -3.69
CA GLN A 159 11.75 4.96 -3.81
C GLN A 159 11.11 4.64 -5.16
N MET A 160 9.90 4.09 -5.13
CA MET A 160 9.16 3.71 -6.32
C MET A 160 8.43 4.92 -6.90
N VAL A 161 8.46 5.05 -8.22
CA VAL A 161 7.68 6.00 -9.01
C VAL A 161 6.74 5.27 -9.96
N ALA A 162 5.78 5.98 -10.54
CA ALA A 162 4.98 5.42 -11.63
C ALA A 162 5.88 5.15 -12.85
N GLY A 163 5.54 4.11 -13.61
CA GLY A 163 6.26 3.75 -14.81
C GLY A 163 6.08 4.77 -15.92
N ASP A 164 7.15 4.99 -16.69
CA ASP A 164 7.18 5.88 -17.85
C ASP A 164 7.50 5.11 -19.16
N GLY A 165 7.53 3.78 -19.09
CA GLY A 165 7.85 2.88 -20.21
C GLY A 165 9.35 2.62 -20.39
N SER A 166 10.22 3.18 -19.54
CA SER A 166 11.66 2.85 -19.54
C SER A 166 11.97 1.58 -18.75
N GLU A 167 13.20 1.05 -18.90
CA GLU A 167 13.66 -0.16 -18.19
C GLU A 167 14.14 0.12 -16.74
N ARG A 168 13.70 1.22 -16.15
CA ARG A 168 14.10 1.59 -14.78
C ARG A 168 13.52 0.60 -13.77
N LYS A 169 14.33 0.26 -12.75
CA LYS A 169 13.97 -0.71 -11.71
C LYS A 169 13.20 -0.10 -10.53
N ASP A 170 13.13 1.21 -10.45
CA ASP A 170 12.42 1.96 -9.41
C ASP A 170 11.00 2.35 -9.83
N GLN A 171 10.37 1.53 -10.67
CA GLN A 171 9.05 1.77 -11.23
C GLN A 171 8.06 0.70 -10.80
N TYR A 172 6.85 1.10 -10.45
CA TYR A 172 5.77 0.19 -10.12
C TYR A 172 4.39 0.79 -10.47
N GLY A 173 3.63 0.07 -11.30
CA GLY A 173 2.36 0.54 -11.85
C GLY A 173 2.52 1.78 -12.75
N PHE A 174 1.40 2.39 -13.13
CA PHE A 174 1.35 3.57 -13.99
C PHE A 174 0.39 4.63 -13.42
N ASN A 175 0.42 5.86 -13.94
CA ASN A 175 -0.58 6.87 -13.62
C ASN A 175 -1.82 6.72 -14.50
N ALA A 176 -2.96 7.24 -14.04
CA ALA A 176 -4.22 7.18 -14.79
C ALA A 176 -4.11 7.83 -16.17
N GLU A 177 -3.44 8.98 -16.27
CA GLU A 177 -3.25 9.72 -17.52
C GLU A 177 -2.49 8.90 -18.58
N ASP A 178 -1.44 8.19 -18.16
CA ASP A 178 -0.62 7.36 -19.05
C ASP A 178 -1.40 6.16 -19.60
N LEU A 179 -2.46 5.74 -18.91
CA LEU A 179 -3.28 4.59 -19.27
C LEU A 179 -4.52 4.94 -20.09
N LYS A 180 -4.93 6.22 -20.11
CA LYS A 180 -6.21 6.66 -20.67
C LYS A 180 -6.45 6.13 -22.09
N ASN A 181 -5.45 6.25 -22.97
CA ASN A 181 -5.52 5.79 -24.35
C ASN A 181 -4.69 4.53 -24.63
N ALA A 182 -4.18 3.87 -23.58
CA ALA A 182 -3.35 2.68 -23.71
C ALA A 182 -4.20 1.43 -24.03
N LYS A 183 -3.56 0.42 -24.62
CA LYS A 183 -4.16 -0.91 -24.69
C LYS A 183 -4.04 -1.59 -23.34
N LEU A 184 -5.16 -1.94 -22.73
CA LEU A 184 -5.21 -2.45 -21.36
C LEU A 184 -5.76 -3.86 -21.29
N PRO A 185 -5.33 -4.68 -20.32
CA PRO A 185 -5.82 -6.06 -20.19
C PRO A 185 -7.35 -6.16 -20.06
N TRP A 186 -7.98 -5.19 -19.40
CA TRP A 186 -9.43 -5.14 -19.20
C TRP A 186 -10.19 -4.52 -20.38
N GLY A 187 -9.55 -3.90 -21.37
CA GLY A 187 -10.23 -3.36 -22.55
C GLY A 187 -9.51 -2.20 -23.23
N ASP A 188 -9.77 -2.05 -24.53
CA ASP A 188 -9.30 -0.93 -25.35
C ASP A 188 -10.41 0.14 -25.47
N PRO A 189 -10.09 1.44 -25.64
CA PRO A 189 -11.09 2.45 -25.99
C PRO A 189 -11.80 2.09 -27.30
N VAL A 190 -13.08 2.42 -27.41
CA VAL A 190 -13.90 2.17 -28.61
C VAL A 190 -14.45 3.48 -29.15
N GLU A 191 -14.36 3.67 -30.46
CA GLU A 191 -15.04 4.77 -31.16
C GLU A 191 -16.36 4.27 -31.76
N GLU A 192 -17.39 5.12 -31.75
CA GLU A 192 -18.67 4.82 -32.38
C GLU A 192 -18.48 4.61 -33.89
N LYS A 193 -19.10 3.55 -34.44
CA LYS A 193 -19.10 3.27 -35.87
C LYS A 193 -20.24 4.02 -36.58
N HIS A 194 -20.00 4.38 -37.85
CA HIS A 194 -20.95 5.10 -38.71
C HIS A 194 -21.13 4.40 -40.06
#